data_AF-A0A7X5U3I9-F1
#
_entry.id   AF-A0A7X5U3I9-F1
#
_cell.length_a   1.000
_cell.length_b   1.000
_cell.length_c   1.000
_cell.angle_alpha   90.00
_cell.angle_beta   90.00
_cell.angle_gamma   90.00
#
_symmetry.space_group_name_H-M   'P 1'
#
loop_
_entity.id
_entity.type
_entity.pdbx_description
1 polymer ?
#
loop_
_entity_poly.entity_id
_entity_poly.type
_entity_poly.pdbx_seq_one_letter_code
_entity_poly.pdbx_strand_id
1 'polypeptide(L)'
;MTKNRVLVAGIGMVAAAAVLVGCSDDSSSKGSTPSANNGSTQVSSGGGTEVKVEGQDLSGLDVKTVTCVKQGGKINIASGAIGGQQGLGVVMTDEATPKVESLGLVVDGNALAVASMGGANTGSADVKVDGSTYTITGEAAGADLKNPMAGMISKKFEIKVTCN
;
A
#
# COMPACT_ATOMS: atom_id res chain seq x y z
N MET A 1 -44.04 -33.19 7.18
CA MET A 1 -43.79 -33.01 5.73
C MET A 1 -42.40 -33.50 5.39
N THR A 2 -42.30 -34.04 4.19
CA THR A 2 -41.38 -35.09 3.75
C THR A 2 -39.92 -34.63 3.58
N LYS A 3 -39.05 -35.59 3.85
CA LYS A 3 -37.59 -35.61 3.89
C LYS A 3 -36.97 -35.53 2.48
N ASN A 4 -36.07 -34.58 2.22
CA ASN A 4 -35.25 -34.58 0.99
C ASN A 4 -33.75 -34.68 1.28
N ARG A 5 -33.33 -35.96 1.34
CA ARG A 5 -32.15 -36.61 0.75
C ARG A 5 -30.83 -35.81 0.66
N VAL A 6 -29.94 -36.22 1.56
CA VAL A 6 -28.48 -36.24 1.43
C VAL A 6 -28.04 -36.81 0.07
N LEU A 7 -27.10 -36.11 -0.58
CA LEU A 7 -26.26 -36.66 -1.65
C LEU A 7 -24.80 -36.54 -1.20
N VAL A 8 -24.24 -37.71 -0.86
CA VAL A 8 -22.82 -38.00 -0.70
C VAL A 8 -22.33 -38.53 -2.05
N ALA A 9 -21.26 -37.94 -2.60
CA ALA A 9 -20.31 -38.53 -3.56
C ALA A 9 -19.27 -37.43 -3.91
N GLY A 10 -17.95 -37.63 -3.91
CA GLY A 10 -17.13 -38.81 -3.74
C GLY A 10 -15.67 -38.40 -3.59
N ILE A 11 -14.88 -39.33 -3.07
CA ILE A 11 -13.44 -39.24 -2.83
C ILE A 11 -12.68 -39.24 -4.16
N GLY A 12 -11.67 -38.37 -4.31
CA GLY A 12 -10.83 -38.29 -5.51
C GLY A 12 -9.39 -37.88 -5.19
N MET A 13 -8.58 -38.89 -4.85
CA MET A 13 -7.13 -39.09 -5.03
C MET A 13 -6.15 -37.89 -5.05
N VAL A 14 -5.23 -37.98 -4.08
CA VAL A 14 -3.82 -37.56 -4.07
C VAL A 14 -3.20 -37.32 -5.45
N ALA A 15 -2.66 -36.12 -5.65
CA ALA A 15 -1.46 -35.89 -6.43
C ALA A 15 -0.57 -34.90 -5.68
N ALA A 16 0.50 -35.41 -5.09
CA ALA A 16 1.59 -34.60 -4.59
C ALA A 16 2.28 -33.92 -5.78
N ALA A 17 2.35 -32.59 -5.75
CA ALA A 17 3.33 -31.83 -6.51
C ALA A 17 3.90 -30.77 -5.56
N ALA A 18 4.95 -31.16 -4.84
CA ALA A 18 5.84 -30.21 -4.21
C ALA A 18 6.53 -29.43 -5.34
N VAL A 19 6.00 -28.25 -5.67
CA VAL A 19 6.75 -27.28 -6.47
C VAL A 19 7.65 -26.52 -5.50
N LEU A 20 8.89 -27.00 -5.42
CA LEU A 20 10.00 -26.24 -4.88
C LEU A 20 10.08 -24.93 -5.66
N VAL A 21 9.76 -23.80 -5.01
CA VAL A 21 10.07 -22.49 -5.57
C VAL A 21 11.58 -22.31 -5.43
N GLY A 22 12.30 -22.67 -6.49
CA GLY A 22 13.71 -22.39 -6.64
C GLY A 22 13.91 -20.89 -6.76
N CYS A 23 14.61 -20.31 -5.78
CA CYS A 23 15.22 -19.00 -5.91
C CYS A 23 16.60 -19.24 -6.53
N SER A 24 16.74 -19.06 -7.84
CA SER A 24 18.05 -19.04 -8.51
C SER A 24 18.34 -17.63 -9.01
N ASP A 25 19.48 -17.16 -8.55
CA ASP A 25 20.23 -16.02 -9.06
C ASP A 25 20.81 -16.36 -10.45
N ASP A 26 20.89 -15.32 -11.29
CA ASP A 26 21.69 -15.17 -12.53
C ASP A 26 21.13 -15.57 -13.94
N SER A 27 21.06 -14.53 -14.81
CA SER A 27 21.32 -14.46 -16.27
C SER A 27 20.43 -15.12 -17.37
N SER A 28 19.80 -14.22 -18.16
CA SER A 28 19.59 -14.19 -19.64
C SER A 28 18.91 -15.35 -20.41
N SER A 29 17.69 -15.09 -20.94
CA SER A 29 17.31 -15.13 -22.39
C SER A 29 15.90 -15.67 -22.68
N LYS A 30 15.05 -14.77 -23.22
CA LYS A 30 14.09 -14.92 -24.35
C LYS A 30 13.23 -16.20 -24.47
N GLY A 31 11.91 -16.04 -24.31
CA GLY A 31 10.91 -17.01 -24.76
C GLY A 31 9.48 -16.57 -24.49
N SER A 32 8.63 -16.65 -25.51
CA SER A 32 7.33 -15.98 -25.68
C SER A 32 6.18 -16.42 -24.74
N THR A 33 5.20 -15.50 -24.64
CA THR A 33 3.91 -15.57 -23.93
C THR A 33 3.02 -16.77 -24.28
N PRO A 34 2.10 -17.11 -23.35
CA PRO A 34 0.69 -16.83 -23.62
C PRO A 34 0.09 -15.84 -22.61
N SER A 35 -0.66 -14.86 -23.13
CA SER A 35 -1.48 -13.95 -22.34
C SER A 35 -2.56 -14.71 -21.57
N ALA A 36 -2.52 -14.61 -20.24
CA ALA A 36 -3.69 -14.70 -19.39
C ALA A 36 -3.87 -13.32 -18.73
N ASN A 37 -4.87 -12.57 -19.18
CA ASN A 37 -5.28 -11.31 -18.57
C ASN A 37 -6.05 -11.63 -17.28
N ASN A 38 -5.31 -12.07 -16.25
CA ASN A 38 -5.75 -12.12 -14.88
C ASN A 38 -5.07 -10.94 -14.19
N GLY A 39 -5.83 -9.96 -13.69
CA GLY A 39 -5.29 -8.84 -12.92
C GLY A 39 -4.44 -9.35 -11.77
N SER A 40 -3.14 -9.49 -12.02
CA SER A 40 -2.21 -10.13 -11.11
C SER A 40 -2.04 -9.19 -9.93
N THR A 41 -2.41 -9.65 -8.74
CA THR A 41 -2.18 -8.89 -7.51
C THR A 41 -0.72 -9.09 -7.14
N GLN A 42 0.10 -8.04 -7.31
CA GLN A 42 1.52 -8.09 -6.95
C GLN A 42 1.68 -7.50 -5.55
N VAL A 43 2.29 -8.25 -4.65
CA VAL A 43 2.61 -7.83 -3.28
C VAL A 43 4.12 -7.79 -3.12
N SER A 44 4.62 -6.68 -2.60
CA SER A 44 6.02 -6.47 -2.28
C SER A 44 6.17 -5.98 -0.84
N SER A 45 7.23 -6.39 -0.17
CA SER A 45 7.69 -5.73 1.06
C SER A 45 8.54 -4.51 0.71
N GLY A 46 8.22 -3.35 1.26
CA GLY A 46 8.91 -2.09 1.02
C GLY A 46 10.38 -2.15 1.44
N GLY A 47 11.28 -2.34 0.49
CA GLY A 47 12.72 -2.43 0.75
C GLY A 47 13.35 -1.05 0.88
N GLY A 48 13.43 -0.51 2.10
CA GLY A 48 13.98 0.83 2.33
C GLY A 48 12.89 1.91 2.31
N THR A 49 12.04 1.89 3.34
CA THR A 49 11.02 2.91 3.55
C THR A 49 11.49 3.97 4.52
N GLU A 50 11.32 5.23 4.16
CA GLU A 50 11.54 6.39 5.01
C GLU A 50 10.29 7.26 4.97
N VAL A 51 9.80 7.68 6.13
CA VAL A 51 8.63 8.55 6.24
C VAL A 51 8.96 9.66 7.20
N LYS A 52 8.92 10.90 6.70
CA LYS A 52 9.17 12.11 7.47
C LYS A 52 7.94 12.99 7.48
N VAL A 53 7.67 13.60 8.64
CA VAL A 53 6.68 14.66 8.82
C VAL A 53 7.39 15.83 9.48
N GLU A 54 7.28 17.02 8.89
CA GLU A 54 8.05 18.22 9.33
C GLU A 54 9.56 17.96 9.45
N GLY A 55 10.10 17.10 8.56
CA GLY A 55 11.52 16.70 8.56
C GLY A 55 11.91 15.64 9.60
N GLN A 56 10.99 15.22 10.46
CA GLN A 56 11.23 14.24 11.52
C GLN A 56 10.67 12.87 11.11
N ASP A 57 11.36 11.78 11.47
CA ASP A 57 10.86 10.44 11.18
C ASP A 57 9.51 10.19 11.86
N LEU A 58 8.60 9.52 11.15
CA LEU A 58 7.26 9.25 11.63
C LEU A 58 7.30 8.31 12.86
N SER A 59 6.92 8.85 14.00
CA SER A 59 6.80 8.10 15.26
C SER A 59 5.70 7.03 15.15
N GLY A 60 5.96 5.83 15.70
CA GLY A 60 4.98 4.75 15.70
C GLY A 60 4.81 3.99 14.38
N LEU A 61 5.66 4.24 13.39
CA LEU A 61 5.71 3.50 12.13
C LEU A 61 6.73 2.36 12.18
N ASP A 62 6.34 1.14 11.79
CA ASP A 62 7.32 0.08 11.51
C ASP A 62 7.62 0.04 10.01
N VAL A 63 8.71 0.67 9.61
CA VAL A 63 9.15 0.73 8.21
C VAL A 63 9.39 -0.65 7.60
N LYS A 64 9.60 -1.70 8.41
CA LYS A 64 9.78 -3.08 7.94
C LYS A 64 8.46 -3.76 7.59
N THR A 65 7.35 -3.24 8.10
CA THR A 65 5.99 -3.76 7.83
C THR A 65 5.34 -3.06 6.64
N VAL A 66 6.03 -2.13 6.02
CA VAL A 66 5.53 -1.43 4.85
C VAL A 66 5.39 -2.43 3.71
N THR A 67 4.19 -2.51 3.16
CA THR A 67 3.85 -3.36 2.03
C THR A 67 3.36 -2.49 0.88
N CYS A 68 3.71 -2.87 -0.34
CA CYS A 68 3.16 -2.31 -1.55
C CYS A 68 2.31 -3.38 -2.24
N VAL A 69 1.05 -3.07 -2.50
CA VAL A 69 0.12 -3.95 -3.21
C VAL A 69 -0.36 -3.26 -4.48
N LYS A 70 0.00 -3.83 -5.63
CA LYS A 70 -0.51 -3.39 -6.93
C LYS A 70 -1.76 -4.18 -7.28
N GLN A 71 -2.89 -3.50 -7.41
CA GLN A 71 -4.18 -4.12 -7.73
C GLN A 71 -5.12 -3.11 -8.38
N GLY A 72 -5.82 -3.51 -9.44
CA GLY A 72 -6.88 -2.69 -10.04
C GLY A 72 -6.40 -1.34 -10.60
N GLY A 73 -5.15 -1.28 -11.09
CA GLY A 73 -4.54 -0.03 -11.57
C GLY A 73 -4.17 0.95 -10.46
N LYS A 74 -4.07 0.48 -9.22
CA LYS A 74 -3.62 1.25 -8.05
C LYS A 74 -2.40 0.59 -7.40
N ILE A 75 -1.58 1.42 -6.77
CA ILE A 75 -0.54 1.02 -5.84
C ILE A 75 -1.02 1.43 -4.45
N ASN A 76 -1.20 0.44 -3.57
CA ASN A 76 -1.54 0.63 -2.17
C ASN A 76 -0.28 0.44 -1.34
N ILE A 77 0.17 1.47 -0.65
CA ILE A 77 1.29 1.38 0.29
C ILE A 77 0.70 1.45 1.69
N ALA A 78 0.94 0.44 2.50
CA ALA A 78 0.41 0.40 3.85
C ALA A 78 1.47 -0.14 4.81
N SER A 79 1.44 0.39 6.03
CA SER A 79 2.28 -0.08 7.13
C SER A 79 1.42 -0.68 8.24
N GLY A 80 2.00 -1.61 8.99
CA GLY A 80 1.41 -2.12 10.22
C GLY A 80 1.35 -1.04 11.30
N ALA A 81 0.35 -1.15 12.18
CA ALA A 81 0.26 -0.35 13.38
C ALA A 81 1.31 -0.82 14.42
N ILE A 82 2.10 0.11 14.99
CA ILE A 82 2.86 -0.17 16.21
C ILE A 82 2.05 0.33 17.41
N GLY A 83 1.91 -0.50 18.45
CA GLY A 83 1.35 -0.07 19.74
C GLY A 83 -0.10 0.44 19.67
N GLY A 84 -0.87 0.03 18.66
CA GLY A 84 -2.27 0.44 18.46
C GLY A 84 -2.45 1.79 17.76
N GLN A 85 -1.38 2.47 17.37
CA GLN A 85 -1.46 3.70 16.57
C GLN A 85 -1.63 3.35 15.09
N GLN A 86 -2.61 3.96 14.41
CA GLN A 86 -2.81 3.77 12.97
C GLN A 86 -1.54 4.16 12.20
N GLY A 87 -1.08 3.27 11.32
CA GLY A 87 0.10 3.49 10.50
C GLY A 87 -0.14 4.41 9.30
N LEU A 88 0.84 4.46 8.41
CA LEU A 88 0.75 5.07 7.08
C LEU A 88 -0.11 4.22 6.14
N GLY A 89 -0.99 4.87 5.38
CA GLY A 89 -1.65 4.32 4.21
C GLY A 89 -1.60 5.32 3.04
N VAL A 90 -1.27 4.84 1.83
CA VAL A 90 -1.25 5.62 0.59
C VAL A 90 -1.94 4.82 -0.50
N VAL A 91 -2.79 5.48 -1.28
CA VAL A 91 -3.34 4.95 -2.53
C VAL A 91 -2.95 5.90 -3.64
N MET A 92 -2.25 5.37 -4.65
CA MET A 92 -1.90 6.11 -5.85
C MET A 92 -2.22 5.30 -7.10
N THR A 93 -2.28 5.95 -8.26
CA THR A 93 -2.43 5.28 -9.55
C THR A 93 -1.17 4.49 -9.91
N ASP A 94 -1.36 3.30 -10.50
CA ASP A 94 -0.27 2.47 -11.05
C ASP A 94 -0.11 2.77 -12.54
N GLU A 95 0.44 3.95 -12.85
CA GLU A 95 0.68 4.43 -14.21
C GLU A 95 2.05 5.11 -14.31
N ALA A 96 2.46 5.50 -15.52
CA ALA A 96 3.79 6.09 -15.76
C ALA A 96 4.03 7.38 -14.95
N THR A 97 2.96 8.12 -14.66
CA THR A 97 2.98 9.33 -13.84
C THR A 97 1.98 9.16 -12.68
N PRO A 98 2.35 8.43 -11.61
CA PRO A 98 1.45 8.15 -10.50
C PRO A 98 0.90 9.42 -9.87
N LYS A 99 -0.37 9.37 -9.46
CA LYS A 99 -1.03 10.41 -8.68
C LYS A 99 -1.53 9.83 -7.39
N VAL A 100 -1.28 10.52 -6.27
CA VAL A 100 -1.88 10.17 -4.98
C VAL A 100 -3.36 10.50 -5.03
N GLU A 101 -4.19 9.50 -4.81
CA GLU A 101 -5.64 9.66 -4.69
C GLU A 101 -6.03 9.88 -3.23
N SER A 102 -5.36 9.15 -2.34
CA SER A 102 -5.49 9.34 -0.90
C SER A 102 -4.22 8.98 -0.15
N LEU A 103 -4.03 9.65 0.99
CA LEU A 103 -3.01 9.34 1.96
C LEU A 103 -3.59 9.57 3.35
N GLY A 104 -3.29 8.69 4.29
CA GLY A 104 -3.63 8.83 5.70
C GLY A 104 -2.41 8.54 6.56
N LEU A 105 -2.18 9.40 7.56
CA LEU A 105 -1.13 9.18 8.55
C LEU A 105 -1.57 9.74 9.90
N VAL A 106 -1.12 9.08 10.98
CA VAL A 106 -1.29 9.59 12.34
C VAL A 106 0.08 9.89 12.93
N VAL A 107 0.26 11.11 13.42
CA VAL A 107 1.54 11.58 13.95
C VAL A 107 1.33 12.51 15.13
N ASP A 108 1.98 12.19 16.26
CA ASP A 108 1.94 13.00 17.48
C ASP A 108 0.54 13.37 17.98
N GLY A 109 -0.46 12.52 17.72
CA GLY A 109 -1.87 12.78 18.07
C GLY A 109 -2.62 13.63 17.04
N ASN A 110 -2.10 13.78 15.82
CA ASN A 110 -2.79 14.41 14.70
C ASN A 110 -3.20 13.33 13.70
N ALA A 111 -4.44 13.39 13.22
CA ALA A 111 -4.90 12.58 12.09
C ALA A 111 -4.89 13.45 10.84
N LEU A 112 -3.98 13.15 9.91
CA LEU A 112 -3.75 13.95 8.71
C LEU A 112 -4.03 13.13 7.46
N ALA A 113 -4.55 13.79 6.43
CA ALA A 113 -4.88 13.16 5.17
C ALA A 113 -4.50 14.01 3.96
N VAL A 114 -4.24 13.33 2.85
CA VAL A 114 -4.40 13.88 1.51
C VAL A 114 -5.59 13.18 0.89
N ALA A 115 -6.52 13.93 0.30
CA ALA A 115 -7.65 13.34 -0.41
C ALA A 115 -8.11 14.28 -1.52
N SER A 116 -8.38 13.72 -2.69
CA SER A 116 -9.03 14.41 -3.80
C SER A 116 -10.38 13.75 -4.07
N MET A 117 -11.46 14.29 -3.49
CA MET A 117 -12.81 13.74 -3.61
C MET A 117 -13.79 14.81 -4.10
N GLY A 118 -14.44 14.56 -5.24
CA GLY A 118 -15.59 15.37 -5.71
C GLY A 118 -15.30 16.85 -5.96
N GLY A 119 -14.05 17.22 -6.24
CA GLY A 119 -13.63 18.61 -6.49
C GLY A 119 -13.15 19.38 -5.26
N ALA A 120 -13.22 18.79 -4.07
CA ALA A 120 -12.57 19.30 -2.86
C ALA A 120 -11.28 18.52 -2.59
N ASN A 121 -10.18 19.25 -2.41
CA ASN A 121 -8.89 18.68 -2.07
C ASN A 121 -8.57 18.97 -0.60
N THR A 122 -8.20 17.94 0.15
CA THR A 122 -7.54 18.07 1.45
C THR A 122 -6.07 17.80 1.23
N GLY A 123 -5.21 18.76 1.57
CA GLY A 123 -3.77 18.65 1.34
C GLY A 123 -3.37 18.62 -0.14
N SER A 124 -2.11 18.27 -0.38
CA SER A 124 -1.50 18.10 -1.70
C SER A 124 -0.44 17.01 -1.64
N ALA A 125 -0.21 16.35 -2.77
CA ALA A 125 0.84 15.35 -2.90
C ALA A 125 1.31 15.24 -4.35
N ASP A 126 2.62 15.11 -4.51
CA ASP A 126 3.31 14.85 -5.76
C ASP A 126 4.13 13.56 -5.63
N VAL A 127 4.25 12.82 -6.73
CA VAL A 127 5.04 11.57 -6.78
C VAL A 127 6.16 11.72 -7.80
N LYS A 128 7.38 11.39 -7.37
CA LYS A 128 8.54 11.17 -8.24
C LYS A 128 8.86 9.68 -8.26
N VAL A 129 9.15 9.16 -9.45
CA VAL A 129 9.48 7.74 -9.66
C VAL A 129 10.93 7.62 -10.10
N ASP A 130 11.69 6.77 -9.41
CA ASP A 130 13.05 6.38 -9.73
C ASP A 130 13.17 4.85 -9.68
N GLY A 131 13.03 4.21 -10.84
CA GLY A 131 12.93 2.75 -10.94
C GLY A 131 11.72 2.21 -10.17
N SER A 132 11.99 1.38 -9.15
CA SER A 132 10.97 0.84 -8.23
C SER A 132 10.75 1.70 -6.97
N THR A 133 11.43 2.85 -6.88
CA THR A 133 11.33 3.78 -5.75
C THR A 133 10.38 4.93 -6.05
N TYR A 134 9.45 5.15 -5.14
CA TYR A 134 8.49 6.25 -5.16
C TYR A 134 8.84 7.24 -4.06
N THR A 135 9.08 8.49 -4.44
CA THR A 135 9.21 9.61 -3.51
C THR A 135 7.95 10.45 -3.57
N ILE A 136 7.19 10.46 -2.49
CA ILE A 136 5.92 11.15 -2.35
C ILE A 136 6.14 12.33 -1.42
N THR A 137 5.88 13.54 -1.89
CA THR A 137 6.05 14.78 -1.11
C THR A 137 4.78 15.58 -1.12
N GLY A 138 4.48 16.29 -0.04
CA GLY A 138 3.30 17.14 -0.02
C GLY A 138 2.98 17.73 1.34
N GLU A 139 1.74 18.16 1.48
CA GLU A 139 1.17 18.66 2.71
C GLU A 139 -0.11 17.89 3.02
N ALA A 140 -0.17 17.21 4.16
CA ALA A 140 -1.36 16.52 4.62
C ALA A 140 -2.09 17.41 5.64
N ALA A 141 -3.41 17.46 5.56
CA ALA A 141 -4.24 18.28 6.42
C ALA A 141 -5.28 17.44 7.17
N GLY A 142 -5.70 17.90 8.34
CA GLY A 142 -6.66 17.17 9.16
C GLY A 142 -6.84 17.79 10.54
N ALA A 143 -6.97 16.95 11.56
CA ALA A 143 -7.37 17.36 12.90
C ALA A 143 -6.30 17.05 13.95
N ASP A 144 -6.20 17.94 14.94
CA ASP A 144 -5.49 17.69 16.19
C ASP A 144 -6.42 16.90 17.13
N LEU A 145 -6.08 15.65 17.40
CA LEU A 145 -6.88 14.78 18.27
C LEU A 145 -6.71 15.13 19.76
N LYS A 146 -5.63 15.84 20.11
CA LYS A 146 -5.39 16.34 21.47
C LYS A 146 -6.12 17.66 21.71
N ASN A 147 -6.36 18.44 20.65
CA ASN A 147 -7.15 19.67 20.70
C ASN A 147 -8.18 19.75 19.54
N PRO A 148 -9.34 19.08 19.67
CA PRO A 148 -10.37 19.06 18.62
C PRO A 148 -10.96 20.44 18.26
N MET A 149 -10.73 21.47 19.08
CA MET A 149 -11.17 22.85 18.82
C MET A 149 -10.11 23.70 18.09
N ALA A 150 -8.92 23.15 17.78
CA ALA A 150 -7.86 23.86 17.06
C ALA A 150 -8.22 24.14 15.59
N GLY A 151 -9.25 23.47 15.06
CA GLY A 151 -9.60 23.54 13.65
C GLY A 151 -8.70 22.66 12.78
N MET A 152 -8.63 23.00 11.49
CA MET A 152 -7.83 22.25 10.52
C MET A 152 -6.35 22.59 10.67
N ILE A 153 -5.52 21.55 10.79
CA ILE A 153 -4.06 21.67 10.83
C ILE A 153 -3.45 21.01 9.60
N SER A 154 -2.29 21.51 9.17
CA SER A 154 -1.51 20.97 8.05
C SER A 154 -0.10 20.63 8.50
N LYS A 155 0.47 19.57 7.92
CA LYS A 155 1.90 19.24 8.04
C LYS A 155 2.47 18.76 6.71
N LYS A 156 3.70 19.15 6.44
CA LYS A 156 4.48 18.66 5.32
C LYS A 156 4.98 17.25 5.58
N PHE A 157 5.01 16.44 4.54
CA PHE A 157 5.52 15.09 4.61
C PHE A 157 6.42 14.78 3.41
N GLU A 158 7.31 13.80 3.62
CA GLU A 158 8.11 13.15 2.60
C GLU A 158 8.12 11.65 2.88
N ILE A 159 7.71 10.85 1.90
CA ILE A 159 7.70 9.40 1.98
C ILE A 159 8.56 8.89 0.83
N LYS A 160 9.58 8.11 1.15
CA LYS A 160 10.35 7.35 0.17
C LYS A 160 10.09 5.88 0.40
N VAL A 161 9.62 5.17 -0.62
CA VAL A 161 9.30 3.74 -0.53
C VAL A 161 9.73 3.03 -1.80
N THR A 162 10.39 1.90 -1.65
CA THR A 162 10.77 1.04 -2.78
C THR A 162 9.87 -0.20 -2.80
N CYS A 163 9.11 -0.37 -3.87
CA CYS A 163 8.19 -1.50 -4.05
C CYS A 163 8.79 -2.48 -5.08
N ASN A 164 9.40 -3.57 -4.60
CA ASN A 164 10.06 -4.62 -5.41
C ASN A 164 9.22 -5.90 -5.51
#